data_AF-A0A6C2UAD0-F1
#
_entry.id   AF-A0A6C2UAD0-F1
#
_cell.length_a   1.000
_cell.length_b   1.000
_cell.length_c   1.000
_cell.angle_alpha   90.00
_cell.angle_beta   90.00
_cell.angle_gamma   90.00
#
_symmetry.space_group_name_H-M   'P 1'
#
loop_
_entity.id
_entity.type
_entity.pdbx_description
1 polymer ?
#
loop_
_entity_poly.entity_id
_entity_poly.type
_entity_poly.pdbx_seq_one_letter_code
_entity_poly.pdbx_strand_id
1 'polypeptide(L)'
;MKRIVTFFLPLALLLIGLPLCGVWLAGRDVDAFLEFPPRTRHVEHAPFSWPVFIGLAVVILAVMVPFLVRVIRGGADAVCPGGAASAPPAQRSFPPWGWMVVGFGVLFWLLAWTRFGWMEPVQLYTFTPQWIAYIVVVNALTWRKTGRCLLTHETRFFLWLFPLSAVFWWFFEYLNRFVQNWWYTSGADFTPLQYFIAATLPFATVLPAVLSTEEWLAANPRTSAGLEFRTIIWCTKPKRGAWITLLVSGLGLLFIGWFPDYLFPLLWVAPLLLLMAFGRLANQPSFFPELEQGDWRRIYRLALAALICGFFWELWNWHSLAKWIYEVPFVHRFQVFEMPLLGYAGYLPFGLECAVIADLIRRRHA
;
A
#
# COMPACT_ATOMS: atom_id res chain seq x y z
N MET A 1 -11.11 -20.84 16.09
CA MET A 1 -10.09 -21.57 15.29
C MET A 1 -10.65 -22.23 14.04
N LYS A 2 -11.70 -23.09 14.10
CA LYS A 2 -12.27 -23.77 12.91
C LYS A 2 -12.65 -22.81 11.77
N ARG A 3 -13.48 -21.78 12.02
CA ARG A 3 -13.87 -20.77 11.01
C ARG A 3 -12.69 -20.00 10.36
N ILE A 4 -11.57 -19.85 11.07
CA ILE A 4 -10.38 -19.13 10.57
C ILE A 4 -9.64 -20.02 9.55
N VAL A 5 -9.41 -21.29 9.89
CA VAL A 5 -8.79 -22.24 8.97
C VAL A 5 -9.66 -22.42 7.72
N THR A 6 -10.98 -22.54 7.88
CA THR A 6 -11.89 -22.67 6.73
C THR A 6 -11.94 -21.42 5.85
N PHE A 7 -11.61 -20.24 6.37
CA PHE A 7 -11.67 -18.98 5.64
C PHE A 7 -10.33 -18.59 4.99
N PHE A 8 -9.25 -18.59 5.79
CA PHE A 8 -7.95 -18.09 5.34
C PHE A 8 -7.16 -19.12 4.53
N LEU A 9 -7.34 -20.43 4.80
CA LEU A 9 -6.60 -21.46 4.07
C LEU A 9 -6.98 -21.49 2.58
N PRO A 10 -8.26 -21.53 2.17
CA PRO A 10 -8.59 -21.52 0.75
C PRO A 10 -8.15 -20.23 0.07
N LEU A 11 -8.26 -19.08 0.74
CA LEU A 11 -7.81 -17.81 0.18
C LEU A 11 -6.30 -17.79 -0.04
N ALA A 12 -5.51 -18.24 0.93
CA ALA A 12 -4.06 -18.35 0.79
C ALA A 12 -3.67 -19.33 -0.33
N LEU A 13 -4.38 -20.46 -0.45
CA LEU A 13 -4.19 -21.42 -1.54
C LEU A 13 -4.52 -20.81 -2.91
N LEU A 14 -5.53 -19.95 -3.02
CA LEU A 14 -5.82 -19.25 -4.28
C LEU A 14 -4.74 -18.21 -4.61
N LEU A 15 -4.34 -17.40 -3.63
CA LEU A 15 -3.37 -16.32 -3.82
C LEU A 15 -1.96 -16.84 -4.18
N ILE A 16 -1.55 -17.97 -3.61
CA ILE A 16 -0.24 -18.59 -3.86
C ILE A 16 -0.33 -19.66 -4.95
N GLY A 17 -1.41 -20.45 -4.97
CA GLY A 17 -1.53 -21.56 -5.91
C GLY A 17 -1.81 -21.12 -7.34
N LEU A 18 -2.69 -20.13 -7.56
CA LEU A 18 -3.11 -19.77 -8.92
C LEU A 18 -1.97 -19.26 -9.81
N PRO A 19 -1.08 -18.34 -9.36
CA PRO A 19 0.04 -17.92 -10.19
C PRO A 19 0.98 -19.07 -10.59
N LEU A 20 1.28 -19.98 -9.65
CA LEU A 20 2.13 -21.15 -9.91
C LEU A 20 1.45 -22.15 -10.85
N CYS A 21 0.18 -22.47 -10.61
CA CYS A 21 -0.61 -23.29 -11.51
C CYS A 21 -0.66 -22.69 -12.92
N GLY A 22 -0.74 -21.37 -13.01
CA GLY A 22 -0.65 -20.61 -14.24
C GLY A 22 0.62 -20.92 -15.01
N VAL A 23 1.77 -20.64 -14.41
CA VAL A 23 3.09 -20.89 -15.00
C VAL A 23 3.26 -22.35 -15.42
N TRP A 24 2.84 -23.29 -14.56
CA TRP A 24 2.87 -24.72 -14.87
C TRP A 24 2.00 -25.07 -16.09
N LEU A 25 0.78 -24.54 -16.19
CA LEU A 25 -0.10 -24.73 -17.35
C LEU A 25 0.46 -24.11 -18.63
N ALA A 26 1.30 -23.07 -18.55
CA ALA A 26 2.01 -22.51 -19.70
C ALA A 26 3.17 -23.40 -20.18
N GLY A 27 3.49 -24.49 -19.47
CA GLY A 27 4.67 -25.31 -19.74
C GLY A 27 5.98 -24.57 -19.42
N ARG A 28 5.94 -23.53 -18.57
CA ARG A 28 7.13 -22.81 -18.12
C ARG A 28 7.72 -23.49 -16.88
N ASP A 29 9.03 -23.36 -16.72
CA ASP A 29 9.73 -23.85 -15.55
C ASP A 29 9.30 -23.05 -14.30
N VAL A 30 8.72 -23.75 -13.31
CA VAL A 30 8.24 -23.14 -12.06
C VAL A 30 9.40 -22.72 -11.18
N ASP A 31 10.54 -23.41 -11.25
CA ASP A 31 11.69 -23.13 -10.39
C ASP A 31 12.28 -21.74 -10.66
N ALA A 32 12.22 -21.29 -11.91
CA ALA A 32 12.60 -19.92 -12.31
C ALA A 32 11.78 -18.84 -11.58
N PHE A 33 10.54 -19.13 -11.19
CA PHE A 33 9.66 -18.21 -10.44
C PHE A 33 9.82 -18.36 -8.93
N LEU A 34 10.46 -19.42 -8.45
CA LEU A 34 10.69 -19.69 -7.03
C LEU A 34 12.11 -19.31 -6.57
N GLU A 35 12.97 -18.83 -7.48
CA GLU A 35 14.31 -18.36 -7.18
C GLU A 35 14.34 -17.37 -6.01
N PHE A 36 15.32 -17.54 -5.11
CA PHE A 36 15.48 -16.70 -3.94
C PHE A 36 16.96 -16.52 -3.55
N PRO A 37 17.51 -15.30 -3.59
CA PRO A 37 16.90 -14.05 -4.08
C PRO A 37 16.49 -14.13 -5.56
N PRO A 38 15.49 -13.36 -6.02
CA PRO A 38 15.12 -13.34 -7.43
C PRO A 38 16.21 -12.60 -8.23
N ARG A 39 17.08 -13.34 -8.92
CA ARG A 39 18.21 -12.76 -9.69
C ARG A 39 17.94 -12.78 -11.18
N THR A 40 17.17 -13.75 -11.65
CA THR A 40 16.91 -13.96 -13.07
C THR A 40 15.82 -13.03 -13.58
N ARG A 41 16.14 -12.24 -14.61
CA ARG A 41 15.18 -11.44 -15.36
C ARG A 41 14.73 -12.21 -16.61
N HIS A 42 13.53 -12.77 -16.56
CA HIS A 42 12.97 -13.62 -17.62
C HIS A 42 11.75 -12.98 -18.31
N VAL A 43 11.26 -11.85 -17.80
CA VAL A 43 10.24 -11.02 -18.44
C VAL A 43 10.93 -9.83 -19.12
N GLU A 44 10.75 -9.72 -20.44
CA GLU A 44 11.09 -8.53 -21.20
C GLU A 44 9.82 -7.72 -21.40
N HIS A 45 9.77 -6.51 -20.80
CA HIS A 45 8.56 -5.70 -20.79
C HIS A 45 8.32 -4.98 -22.10
N ALA A 46 7.04 -4.92 -22.50
CA ALA A 46 6.63 -4.12 -23.65
C ALA A 46 7.07 -2.65 -23.54
N PRO A 47 7.53 -2.04 -24.65
CA PRO A 47 7.99 -0.67 -24.67
C PRO A 47 6.85 0.32 -24.42
N PHE A 48 7.22 1.57 -24.16
CA PHE A 48 6.27 2.65 -23.94
C PHE A 48 5.25 2.80 -25.09
N SER A 49 3.98 3.03 -24.73
CA SER A 49 2.86 3.19 -25.67
C SER A 49 2.00 4.39 -25.30
N TRP A 50 1.95 5.38 -26.18
CA TRP A 50 1.12 6.58 -26.00
C TRP A 50 -0.38 6.29 -25.83
N PRO A 51 -1.01 5.44 -26.67
CA PRO A 51 -2.42 5.10 -26.49
C PRO A 51 -2.72 4.49 -25.12
N VAL A 52 -1.86 3.58 -24.65
CA VAL A 52 -2.04 2.92 -23.35
C VAL A 52 -1.83 3.94 -22.21
N PHE A 53 -0.78 4.76 -22.29
CA PHE A 53 -0.51 5.80 -21.31
C PHE A 53 -1.68 6.80 -21.20
N ILE A 54 -2.16 7.34 -22.32
CA ILE A 54 -3.28 8.30 -22.35
C ILE A 54 -4.55 7.63 -21.83
N GLY A 55 -4.85 6.41 -22.28
CA GLY A 55 -6.03 5.66 -21.82
C GLY A 55 -6.02 5.44 -20.31
N LEU A 56 -4.90 4.98 -19.74
CA LEU A 56 -4.75 4.80 -18.30
C LEU A 56 -4.82 6.13 -17.53
N ALA A 57 -4.17 7.19 -18.04
CA ALA A 57 -4.24 8.51 -17.44
C ALA A 57 -5.69 9.02 -17.37
N VAL A 58 -6.47 8.86 -18.45
CA VAL A 58 -7.88 9.24 -18.48
C VAL A 58 -8.69 8.46 -17.45
N VAL A 59 -8.49 7.14 -17.34
CA VAL A 59 -9.19 6.31 -16.34
C VAL A 59 -8.83 6.76 -14.91
N ILE A 60 -7.55 6.96 -14.63
CA ILE A 60 -7.07 7.41 -13.31
C ILE A 60 -7.67 8.78 -12.95
N LEU A 61 -7.63 9.73 -13.89
CA LEU A 61 -8.18 11.07 -13.68
C LEU A 61 -9.71 11.04 -13.52
N ALA A 62 -10.43 10.23 -14.31
CA ALA A 62 -11.87 10.09 -14.19
C ALA A 62 -12.29 9.55 -12.82
N VAL A 63 -11.48 8.69 -12.20
CA VAL A 63 -11.73 8.19 -10.85
C VAL A 63 -11.33 9.22 -9.78
N MET A 64 -10.19 9.91 -9.93
CA MET A 64 -9.65 10.81 -8.90
C MET A 64 -10.27 12.20 -8.86
N VAL A 65 -10.49 12.82 -10.02
CA VAL A 65 -10.97 14.21 -10.13
C VAL A 65 -12.30 14.44 -9.37
N PRO A 66 -13.31 13.55 -9.43
CA PRO A 66 -14.55 13.74 -8.68
C PRO A 66 -14.39 13.80 -7.16
N PHE A 67 -13.39 13.09 -6.60
CA PHE A 67 -13.08 13.15 -5.18
C PHE A 67 -12.34 14.44 -4.85
N LEU A 68 -11.32 14.79 -5.64
CA LEU A 68 -10.54 16.02 -5.44
C LEU A 68 -11.42 17.26 -5.50
N VAL A 69 -12.30 17.36 -6.51
CA VAL A 69 -13.23 18.49 -6.66
C VAL A 69 -14.16 18.61 -5.44
N ARG A 70 -14.67 17.48 -4.91
CA ARG A 70 -15.52 17.48 -3.71
C ARG A 70 -14.76 17.93 -2.47
N VAL A 71 -13.53 17.46 -2.27
CA VAL A 71 -12.69 17.88 -1.15
C VAL A 71 -12.36 19.37 -1.20
N ILE A 72 -12.01 19.89 -2.38
CA ILE A 72 -11.71 21.32 -2.56
C ILE A 72 -12.96 22.17 -2.28
N ARG A 73 -14.12 21.79 -2.83
CA ARG A 73 -15.39 22.52 -2.62
C ARG A 73 -15.85 22.43 -1.16
N GLY A 74 -15.92 21.24 -0.59
CA GLY A 74 -16.33 21.03 0.80
C GLY A 74 -15.38 21.65 1.82
N GLY A 75 -14.08 21.74 1.49
CA GLY A 75 -13.10 22.46 2.29
C GLY A 75 -13.31 23.97 2.30
N ALA A 76 -13.75 24.56 1.18
CA ALA A 76 -14.11 25.98 1.10
C ALA A 76 -15.40 26.29 1.89
N ASP A 77 -16.40 25.42 1.80
CA ASP A 77 -17.66 25.55 2.54
C ASP A 77 -17.44 25.42 4.07
N ALA A 78 -16.53 24.54 4.50
CA ALA A 78 -16.15 24.39 5.91
C ALA A 78 -15.40 25.61 6.50
N VAL A 79 -14.90 26.52 5.65
CA VAL A 79 -14.25 27.78 6.07
C VAL A 79 -15.26 28.92 6.22
N CYS A 80 -16.48 28.78 5.68
CA CYS A 80 -17.55 29.78 5.78
C CYS A 80 -18.72 29.30 6.67
N PRO A 81 -18.55 29.11 7.99
CA PRO A 81 -19.69 28.79 8.84
C PRO A 81 -20.47 30.06 9.19
N GLY A 82 -21.64 30.24 8.55
CA GLY A 82 -22.72 31.10 9.03
C GLY A 82 -23.47 30.54 10.25
N GLY A 83 -22.89 29.58 10.98
CA GLY A 83 -23.48 28.94 12.15
C GLY A 83 -22.42 28.41 13.10
N ALA A 84 -22.58 28.68 14.39
CA ALA A 84 -21.66 28.43 15.50
C ALA A 84 -20.73 27.21 15.33
N ALA A 85 -19.52 27.44 14.82
CA ALA A 85 -18.46 26.44 14.83
C ALA A 85 -17.96 26.30 16.27
N SER A 86 -18.04 25.09 16.83
CA SER A 86 -17.37 24.72 18.08
C SER A 86 -15.89 25.08 17.96
N ALA A 87 -15.36 25.79 18.97
CA ALA A 87 -13.97 26.22 18.98
C ALA A 87 -13.04 25.03 18.70
N PRO A 88 -12.04 25.15 17.80
CA PRO A 88 -11.12 24.07 17.55
C PRO A 88 -10.46 23.65 18.87
N PRO A 89 -10.34 22.34 19.16
CA PRO A 89 -9.71 21.89 20.39
C PRO A 89 -8.32 22.52 20.50
N ALA A 90 -7.97 23.00 21.69
CA ALA A 90 -6.68 23.63 21.96
C ALA A 90 -5.56 22.71 21.44
N GLN A 91 -4.77 23.23 20.48
CA GLN A 91 -3.68 22.44 19.90
C GLN A 91 -2.62 22.21 20.97
N ARG A 92 -2.24 20.95 21.15
CA ARG A 92 -1.15 20.59 22.06
C ARG A 92 0.19 21.00 21.42
N SER A 93 1.23 21.09 22.24
CA SER A 93 2.60 21.21 21.73
C SER A 93 3.00 19.92 21.02
N PHE A 94 3.94 20.02 20.08
CA PHE A 94 4.53 18.82 19.47
C PHE A 94 5.35 18.09 20.54
N PRO A 95 5.14 16.79 20.77
CA PRO A 95 5.72 16.11 21.90
C PRO A 95 7.25 15.97 21.76
N PRO A 96 8.02 15.94 22.87
CA PRO A 96 9.49 15.85 22.83
C PRO A 96 10.02 14.64 22.05
N TRP A 97 9.37 13.48 22.19
CA TRP A 97 9.72 12.27 21.44
C TRP A 97 9.55 12.46 19.92
N GLY A 98 8.62 13.32 19.49
CA GLY A 98 8.46 13.72 18.10
C GLY A 98 9.67 14.49 17.59
N TRP A 99 10.17 15.47 18.36
CA TRP A 99 11.35 16.24 17.97
C TRP A 99 12.62 15.38 17.90
N MET A 100 12.78 14.44 18.84
CA MET A 100 13.90 13.49 18.82
C MET A 100 13.94 12.68 17.52
N VAL A 101 12.79 12.16 17.09
CA VAL A 101 12.74 11.37 15.85
C VAL A 101 12.85 12.20 14.58
N VAL A 102 12.47 13.48 14.60
CA VAL A 102 12.76 14.40 13.48
C VAL A 102 14.27 14.52 13.29
N GLY A 103 15.02 14.77 14.37
CA GLY A 103 16.49 14.82 14.32
C GLY A 103 17.10 13.50 13.83
N PHE A 104 16.60 12.37 14.36
CA PHE A 104 17.01 11.03 13.92
C PHE A 104 16.72 10.79 12.41
N GLY A 105 15.54 11.17 11.94
CA GLY A 105 15.15 11.04 10.54
C GLY A 105 16.01 11.87 9.60
N VAL A 106 16.30 13.13 9.96
CA VAL A 106 17.21 14.00 9.19
C VAL A 106 18.63 13.41 9.17
N LEU A 107 19.13 12.93 10.31
CA LEU A 107 20.44 12.28 10.38
C LEU A 107 20.52 11.07 9.45
N PHE A 108 19.57 10.14 9.54
CA PHE A 108 19.57 8.94 8.69
C PHE A 108 19.27 9.22 7.23
N TRP A 109 18.54 10.30 6.92
CA TRP A 109 18.44 10.80 5.55
C TRP A 109 19.80 11.23 5.04
N LEU A 110 20.50 12.13 5.74
CA LEU A 110 21.83 12.59 5.36
C LEU A 110 22.77 11.41 5.17
N LEU A 111 22.86 10.52 6.17
CA LEU A 111 23.72 9.33 6.10
C LEU A 111 23.38 8.40 4.93
N ALA A 112 22.09 8.21 4.61
CA ALA A 112 21.68 7.40 3.46
C ALA A 112 22.07 8.04 2.13
N TRP A 113 22.05 9.38 2.05
CA TRP A 113 22.26 10.12 0.82
C TRP A 113 23.72 10.56 0.61
N THR A 114 24.58 10.34 1.58
CA THR A 114 26.04 10.59 1.51
C THR A 114 26.81 9.29 1.49
N ARG A 115 27.90 9.18 0.74
CA ARG A 115 28.73 7.95 0.69
C ARG A 115 29.94 8.05 1.62
N PHE A 116 29.70 8.18 2.93
CA PHE A 116 30.78 8.15 3.90
C PHE A 116 31.35 6.73 4.01
N GLY A 117 32.67 6.55 3.82
CA GLY A 117 33.30 5.23 3.81
C GLY A 117 33.09 4.41 5.09
N TRP A 118 33.03 5.06 6.25
CA TRP A 118 32.77 4.38 7.54
C TRP A 118 31.32 3.87 7.69
N MET A 119 30.39 4.32 6.84
CA MET A 119 28.99 3.88 6.85
C MET A 119 28.72 2.70 5.92
N GLU A 120 29.65 2.33 5.03
CA GLU A 120 29.44 1.30 4.01
C GLU A 120 28.78 0.00 4.54
N PRO A 121 29.18 -0.56 5.71
CA PRO A 121 28.59 -1.82 6.21
C PRO A 121 27.12 -1.72 6.63
N VAL A 122 26.68 -0.52 7.03
CA VAL A 122 25.34 -0.28 7.58
C VAL A 122 24.46 0.58 6.68
N GLN A 123 25.05 1.19 5.65
CA GLN A 123 24.37 2.08 4.71
C GLN A 123 23.26 1.36 3.93
N LEU A 124 23.40 0.05 3.73
CA LEU A 124 22.37 -0.76 3.08
C LEU A 124 21.06 -0.83 3.89
N TYR A 125 21.11 -0.56 5.21
CA TYR A 125 19.96 -0.64 6.10
C TYR A 125 19.32 0.72 6.41
N THR A 126 19.87 1.84 5.89
CA THR A 126 19.44 3.20 6.28
C THR A 126 18.02 3.57 5.86
N PHE A 127 17.43 2.79 4.94
CA PHE A 127 16.04 2.98 4.52
C PHE A 127 15.04 2.71 5.66
N THR A 128 15.29 1.71 6.51
CA THR A 128 14.37 1.37 7.62
C THR A 128 14.31 2.45 8.71
N PRO A 129 15.45 2.98 9.22
CA PRO A 129 15.45 4.12 10.14
C PRO A 129 14.63 5.33 9.67
N GLN A 130 14.65 5.65 8.37
CA GLN A 130 13.86 6.76 7.81
C GLN A 130 12.36 6.51 7.97
N TRP A 131 11.90 5.29 7.70
CA TRP A 131 10.51 4.90 7.91
C TRP A 131 10.10 4.90 9.37
N ILE A 132 10.95 4.39 10.27
CA ILE A 132 10.68 4.46 11.71
C ILE A 132 10.53 5.91 12.16
N ALA A 133 11.40 6.81 11.70
CA ALA A 133 11.30 8.23 11.98
C ALA A 133 9.95 8.79 11.49
N TYR A 134 9.57 8.53 10.23
CA TYR A 134 8.30 8.99 9.67
C TYR A 134 7.08 8.48 10.43
N ILE A 135 7.04 7.18 10.75
CA ILE A 135 5.93 6.59 11.49
C ILE A 135 5.74 7.31 12.83
N VAL A 136 6.83 7.54 13.56
CA VAL A 136 6.78 8.23 14.85
C VAL A 136 6.41 9.71 14.66
N VAL A 137 6.96 10.41 13.67
CA VAL A 137 6.60 11.81 13.37
C VAL A 137 5.12 11.96 13.09
N VAL A 138 4.55 11.10 12.24
CA VAL A 138 3.12 11.16 11.91
C VAL A 138 2.24 10.85 13.12
N ASN A 139 2.62 9.88 13.96
CA ASN A 139 1.95 9.65 15.24
C ASN A 139 2.05 10.86 16.18
N ALA A 140 3.17 11.58 16.19
CA ALA A 140 3.35 12.81 16.97
C ALA A 140 2.44 13.93 16.47
N LEU A 141 2.27 14.05 15.15
CA LEU A 141 1.35 15.00 14.54
C LEU A 141 -0.10 14.68 14.90
N THR A 142 -0.50 13.41 14.88
CA THR A 142 -1.82 12.98 15.35
C THR A 142 -2.00 13.32 16.83
N TRP A 143 -1.05 12.93 17.69
CA TRP A 143 -1.10 13.20 19.13
C TRP A 143 -1.23 14.70 19.45
N ARG A 144 -0.52 15.55 18.70
CA ARG A 144 -0.61 17.00 18.84
C ARG A 144 -2.05 17.53 18.63
N LYS A 145 -2.80 16.90 17.72
CA LYS A 145 -4.17 17.30 17.36
C LYS A 145 -5.22 16.69 18.28
N THR A 146 -5.14 15.39 18.55
CA THR A 146 -6.21 14.62 19.22
C THR A 146 -5.87 14.28 20.68
N GLY A 147 -4.60 14.34 21.07
CA GLY A 147 -4.10 13.84 22.35
C GLY A 147 -3.93 12.32 22.41
N ARG A 148 -4.25 11.61 21.32
CA ARG A 148 -4.22 10.14 21.22
C ARG A 148 -3.75 9.68 19.84
N CYS A 149 -2.98 8.62 19.76
CA CYS A 149 -2.56 8.04 18.48
C CYS A 149 -2.28 6.54 18.63
N LEU A 150 -2.14 5.83 17.50
CA LEU A 150 -1.84 4.39 17.47
C LEU A 150 -0.66 4.03 18.37
N LEU A 151 0.44 4.80 18.30
CA LEU A 151 1.66 4.55 19.07
C LEU A 151 1.42 4.56 20.59
N THR A 152 0.55 5.45 21.09
CA THR A 152 0.38 5.70 22.53
C THR A 152 -0.87 5.07 23.13
N HIS A 153 -1.94 4.88 22.34
CA HIS A 153 -3.25 4.42 22.83
C HIS A 153 -3.69 3.07 22.24
N GLU A 154 -3.09 2.63 21.14
CA GLU A 154 -3.32 1.30 20.55
C GLU A 154 -2.00 0.54 20.36
N THR A 155 -1.04 0.73 21.27
CA THR A 155 0.36 0.26 21.12
C THR A 155 0.47 -1.23 20.79
N ARG A 156 -0.35 -2.09 21.39
CA ARG A 156 -0.33 -3.53 21.08
C ARG A 156 -0.72 -3.81 19.64
N PHE A 157 -1.80 -3.20 19.17
CA PHE A 157 -2.24 -3.32 17.77
C PHE A 157 -1.18 -2.73 16.83
N PHE A 158 -0.66 -1.54 17.16
CA PHE A 158 0.41 -0.88 16.42
C PHE A 158 1.68 -1.74 16.29
N LEU A 159 2.12 -2.41 17.36
CA LEU A 159 3.27 -3.32 17.32
C LEU A 159 3.01 -4.56 16.45
N TRP A 160 1.79 -5.09 16.43
CA TRP A 160 1.41 -6.19 15.54
C TRP A 160 1.42 -5.82 14.05
N LEU A 161 1.30 -4.53 13.71
CA LEU A 161 1.38 -4.08 12.33
C LEU A 161 2.74 -4.37 11.69
N PHE A 162 3.84 -4.33 12.46
CA PHE A 162 5.18 -4.55 11.91
C PHE A 162 5.40 -5.97 11.35
N PRO A 163 5.23 -7.05 12.14
CA PRO A 163 5.38 -8.40 11.61
C PRO A 163 4.31 -8.73 10.56
N LEU A 164 3.09 -8.19 10.69
CA LEU A 164 2.06 -8.36 9.65
C LEU A 164 2.46 -7.70 8.34
N SER A 165 3.07 -6.51 8.40
CA SER A 165 3.53 -5.76 7.24
C SER A 165 4.62 -6.51 6.49
N ALA A 166 5.55 -7.15 7.21
CA ALA A 166 6.57 -7.99 6.59
C ALA A 166 5.95 -9.12 5.77
N VAL A 167 5.02 -9.89 6.35
CA VAL A 167 4.33 -10.99 5.65
C VAL A 167 3.53 -10.46 4.46
N PHE A 168 2.83 -9.33 4.66
CA PHE A 168 2.03 -8.69 3.62
C PHE A 168 2.87 -8.27 2.42
N TRP A 169 4.01 -7.62 2.62
CA TRP A 169 4.85 -7.18 1.51
C TRP A 169 5.62 -8.34 0.86
N TRP A 170 6.06 -9.35 1.63
CA TRP A 170 6.63 -10.57 1.07
C TRP A 170 5.68 -11.27 0.08
N PHE A 171 4.36 -11.12 0.28
CA PHE A 171 3.38 -11.60 -0.68
C PHE A 171 3.40 -10.79 -2.00
N PHE A 172 3.61 -9.47 -1.96
CA PHE A 172 3.81 -8.65 -3.17
C PHE A 172 5.13 -8.99 -3.87
N GLU A 173 6.21 -9.22 -3.13
CA GLU A 173 7.46 -9.75 -3.70
C GLU A 173 7.25 -11.11 -4.37
N TYR A 174 6.41 -11.95 -3.76
CA TYR A 174 6.03 -13.22 -4.37
C TYR A 174 5.28 -13.03 -5.70
N LEU A 175 4.26 -12.17 -5.75
CA LEU A 175 3.55 -11.86 -6.98
C LEU A 175 4.44 -11.17 -8.03
N ASN A 176 5.38 -10.34 -7.59
CA ASN A 176 6.32 -9.66 -8.47
C ASN A 176 7.22 -10.63 -9.23
N ARG A 177 7.46 -11.84 -8.75
CA ARG A 177 8.20 -12.86 -9.52
C ARG A 177 7.54 -13.23 -10.84
N PHE A 178 6.23 -13.07 -10.97
CA PHE A 178 5.48 -13.41 -12.18
C PHE A 178 5.39 -12.28 -13.18
N VAL A 179 5.56 -11.03 -12.73
CA VAL A 179 5.45 -9.84 -13.58
C VAL A 179 6.77 -9.12 -13.78
N GLN A 180 7.65 -9.13 -12.78
CA GLN A 180 8.96 -8.46 -12.72
C GLN A 180 8.90 -6.93 -12.89
N ASN A 181 7.85 -6.30 -12.34
CA ASN A 181 7.63 -4.86 -12.38
C ASN A 181 8.70 -4.04 -11.63
N TRP A 182 9.42 -4.67 -10.69
CA TRP A 182 10.57 -4.06 -10.03
C TRP A 182 11.66 -5.09 -9.74
N TRP A 183 12.90 -4.62 -9.65
CA TRP A 183 14.06 -5.43 -9.33
C TRP A 183 15.11 -4.63 -8.54
N TYR A 184 15.94 -5.33 -7.76
CA TYR A 184 16.95 -4.72 -6.88
C TYR A 184 18.32 -4.66 -7.54
N THR A 185 18.98 -3.49 -7.51
CA THR A 185 20.30 -3.33 -8.16
C THR A 185 21.44 -3.97 -7.38
N SER A 186 21.28 -4.06 -6.06
CA SER A 186 22.38 -4.41 -5.14
C SER A 186 22.17 -5.78 -4.48
N GLY A 187 21.14 -6.53 -4.91
CA GLY A 187 20.76 -7.83 -4.34
C GLY A 187 21.43 -9.05 -4.97
N ALA A 188 22.14 -8.89 -6.09
CA ALA A 188 22.74 -10.00 -6.83
C ALA A 188 23.79 -10.78 -6.02
N ASP A 189 24.48 -10.11 -5.09
CA ASP A 189 25.55 -10.72 -4.28
C ASP A 189 25.08 -11.20 -2.91
N PHE A 190 23.83 -10.96 -2.53
CA PHE A 190 23.32 -11.37 -1.22
C PHE A 190 23.07 -12.87 -1.15
N THR A 191 23.45 -13.47 -0.03
CA THR A 191 22.95 -14.79 0.36
C THR A 191 21.44 -14.73 0.61
N PRO A 192 20.70 -15.85 0.49
CA PRO A 192 19.26 -15.89 0.78
C PRO A 192 18.88 -15.28 2.14
N LEU A 193 19.66 -15.56 3.18
CA LEU A 193 19.41 -15.03 4.53
C LEU A 193 19.65 -13.52 4.61
N GLN A 194 20.71 -13.02 4.00
CA GLN A 194 21.00 -11.58 3.97
C GLN A 194 19.90 -10.82 3.22
N TYR A 195 19.48 -11.31 2.05
CA TYR A 195 18.38 -10.72 1.30
C TYR A 195 17.08 -10.75 2.12
N PHE A 196 16.77 -11.88 2.76
CA PHE A 196 15.58 -11.99 3.61
C PHE A 196 15.58 -10.95 4.73
N ILE A 197 16.69 -10.80 5.47
CA ILE A 197 16.78 -9.84 6.57
C ILE A 197 16.73 -8.40 6.05
N ALA A 198 17.55 -8.07 5.03
CA ALA A 198 17.65 -6.74 4.46
C ALA A 198 16.33 -6.24 3.87
N ALA A 199 15.55 -7.14 3.24
CA ALA A 199 14.24 -6.83 2.68
C ALA A 199 13.13 -6.81 3.75
N THR A 200 13.17 -7.71 4.75
CA THR A 200 12.13 -7.79 5.79
C THR A 200 12.03 -6.50 6.64
N LEU A 201 13.16 -5.87 6.94
CA LEU A 201 13.21 -4.65 7.75
C LEU A 201 12.37 -3.49 7.15
N PRO A 202 12.57 -3.08 5.89
CA PRO A 202 11.74 -2.05 5.28
C PRO A 202 10.30 -2.53 5.06
N PHE A 203 10.10 -3.80 4.68
CA PHE A 203 8.76 -4.39 4.49
C PHE A 203 7.91 -4.32 5.75
N ALA A 204 8.52 -4.45 6.93
CA ALA A 204 7.83 -4.34 8.22
C ALA A 204 7.25 -2.95 8.51
N THR A 205 7.60 -1.92 7.74
CA THR A 205 7.22 -0.53 8.05
C THR A 205 5.99 -0.02 7.30
N VAL A 206 5.51 -0.74 6.28
CA VAL A 206 4.48 -0.26 5.35
C VAL A 206 3.11 -0.07 6.02
N LEU A 207 2.55 -1.11 6.65
CA LEU A 207 1.27 -0.99 7.36
C LEU A 207 1.28 0.06 8.48
N PRO A 208 2.26 0.06 9.41
CA PRO A 208 2.27 1.08 10.46
C PRO A 208 2.41 2.49 9.88
N ALA A 209 3.12 2.69 8.77
CA ALA A 209 3.20 3.98 8.10
C ALA A 209 1.87 4.42 7.49
N VAL A 210 1.22 3.56 6.71
CA VAL A 210 -0.05 3.88 6.03
C VAL A 210 -1.16 4.17 7.05
N LEU A 211 -1.33 3.32 8.07
CA LEU A 211 -2.40 3.52 9.06
C LEU A 211 -2.15 4.73 9.98
N SER A 212 -0.88 4.99 10.35
CA SER A 212 -0.57 6.20 11.11
C SER A 212 -0.85 7.46 10.30
N THR A 213 -0.57 7.42 9.00
CA THR A 213 -0.86 8.52 8.07
C THR A 213 -2.35 8.72 7.88
N GLU A 214 -3.13 7.64 7.77
CA GLU A 214 -4.60 7.72 7.72
C GLU A 214 -5.16 8.32 9.01
N GLU A 215 -4.68 7.91 10.18
CA GLU A 215 -5.11 8.45 11.47
C GLU A 215 -4.81 9.96 11.58
N TRP A 216 -3.63 10.38 11.09
CA TRP A 216 -3.28 11.79 11.00
C TRP A 216 -4.19 12.57 10.03
N LEU A 217 -4.50 12.01 8.86
CA LEU A 217 -5.44 12.63 7.92
C LEU A 217 -6.84 12.72 8.53
N ALA A 218 -7.28 11.70 9.27
CA ALA A 218 -8.57 11.68 9.97
C ALA A 218 -8.65 12.76 11.06
N ALA A 219 -7.54 13.04 11.75
CA ALA A 219 -7.42 14.14 12.70
C ALA A 219 -7.50 15.53 12.05
N ASN A 220 -7.52 15.62 10.71
CA ASN A 220 -7.68 16.85 9.95
C ASN A 220 -8.92 16.76 9.04
N PRO A 221 -10.14 17.04 9.54
CA PRO A 221 -11.40 16.83 8.80
C PRO A 221 -11.46 17.49 7.41
N ARG A 222 -10.75 18.61 7.23
CA ARG A 222 -10.65 19.32 5.92
C ARG A 222 -10.09 18.45 4.81
N THR A 223 -9.25 17.46 5.12
CA THR A 223 -8.62 16.59 4.11
C THR A 223 -9.63 15.70 3.38
N SER A 224 -10.82 15.49 3.95
CA SER A 224 -11.86 14.63 3.38
C SER A 224 -13.26 15.28 3.42
N ALA A 225 -13.31 16.60 3.57
CA ALA A 225 -14.57 17.34 3.60
C ALA A 225 -15.38 17.13 2.31
N GLY A 226 -16.71 17.10 2.40
CA GLY A 226 -17.58 16.93 1.22
C GLY A 226 -17.61 15.51 0.61
N LEU A 227 -16.92 14.54 1.22
CA LEU A 227 -16.95 13.13 0.79
C LEU A 227 -18.05 12.28 1.46
N GLU A 228 -18.98 12.94 2.16
CA GLU A 228 -20.24 12.35 2.63
C GLU A 228 -21.28 12.55 1.53
N PHE A 229 -21.24 11.70 0.50
CA PHE A 229 -22.19 11.74 -0.59
C PHE A 229 -22.66 10.34 -0.95
N ARG A 230 -23.98 10.22 -1.09
CA ARG A 230 -24.61 8.94 -1.40
C ARG A 230 -24.47 8.63 -2.89
N THR A 231 -23.35 8.03 -3.28
CA THR A 231 -23.26 7.30 -4.53
C THR A 231 -23.78 5.90 -4.28
N ILE A 232 -25.02 5.61 -4.66
CA ILE A 232 -25.58 4.30 -4.43
C ILE A 232 -25.04 3.34 -5.49
N ILE A 233 -23.98 2.60 -5.17
CA ILE A 233 -23.58 1.43 -5.96
C ILE A 233 -24.52 0.29 -5.59
N TRP A 234 -25.69 0.24 -6.21
CA TRP A 234 -26.64 -0.86 -6.04
C TRP A 234 -26.06 -2.15 -6.65
N CYS A 235 -25.45 -3.00 -5.82
CA CYS A 235 -25.29 -4.40 -6.21
C CYS A 235 -26.56 -5.16 -5.80
N THR A 236 -27.52 -5.24 -6.72
CA THR A 236 -28.81 -5.92 -6.50
C THR A 236 -28.67 -7.41 -6.17
N LYS A 237 -27.51 -8.02 -6.47
CA LYS A 237 -27.19 -9.42 -6.18
C LYS A 237 -25.76 -9.55 -5.62
N PRO A 238 -25.52 -9.18 -4.35
CA PRO A 238 -24.18 -9.01 -3.81
C PRO A 238 -23.35 -10.31 -3.78
N LYS A 239 -24.00 -11.48 -3.61
CA LYS A 239 -23.30 -12.77 -3.69
C LYS A 239 -22.89 -13.15 -5.11
N ARG A 240 -23.69 -12.78 -6.12
CA ARG A 240 -23.31 -12.99 -7.53
C ARG A 240 -22.15 -12.08 -7.91
N GLY A 241 -22.20 -10.82 -7.49
CA GLY A 241 -21.08 -9.89 -7.64
C GLY A 241 -19.78 -10.45 -7.03
N ALA A 242 -19.84 -10.94 -5.80
CA ALA A 242 -18.68 -11.56 -5.14
C ALA A 242 -18.13 -12.78 -5.89
N TRP A 243 -18.98 -13.68 -6.42
CA TRP A 243 -18.53 -14.80 -7.25
C TRP A 243 -17.86 -14.34 -8.55
N ILE A 244 -18.41 -13.32 -9.22
CA ILE A 244 -17.81 -12.76 -10.44
C ILE A 244 -16.45 -12.12 -10.11
N THR A 245 -16.36 -11.33 -9.05
CA THR A 245 -15.10 -10.73 -8.59
C THR A 245 -14.06 -11.79 -8.27
N LEU A 246 -14.46 -12.87 -7.60
CA LEU A 246 -13.59 -14.00 -7.28
C LEU A 246 -13.08 -14.70 -8.54
N LEU A 247 -13.97 -14.97 -9.51
CA LEU A 247 -13.61 -15.60 -10.77
C LEU A 247 -12.65 -14.73 -11.59
N VAL A 248 -12.97 -13.44 -11.78
CA VAL A 248 -12.16 -12.52 -12.58
C VAL A 248 -10.78 -12.32 -11.94
N SER A 249 -10.72 -12.10 -10.63
CA SER A 249 -9.45 -11.91 -9.92
C SER A 249 -8.63 -13.20 -9.89
N GLY A 250 -9.30 -14.36 -9.72
CA GLY A 250 -8.66 -15.67 -9.74
C GLY A 250 -8.09 -16.03 -11.11
N LEU A 251 -8.86 -15.85 -12.19
CA LEU A 251 -8.36 -16.05 -13.55
C LEU A 251 -7.23 -15.06 -13.88
N GLY A 252 -7.34 -13.83 -13.40
CA GLY A 252 -6.28 -12.83 -13.51
C GLY A 252 -4.97 -13.30 -12.90
N LEU A 253 -5.00 -13.81 -11.67
CA LEU A 253 -3.82 -14.39 -11.01
C LEU A 253 -3.34 -15.67 -11.69
N LEU A 254 -4.25 -16.50 -12.21
CA LEU A 254 -3.90 -17.71 -12.97
C LEU A 254 -3.11 -17.37 -14.23
N PHE A 255 -3.49 -16.31 -14.95
CA PHE A 255 -2.85 -15.95 -16.22
C PHE A 255 -1.75 -14.89 -16.08
N ILE A 256 -1.47 -14.40 -14.87
CA ILE A 256 -0.55 -13.27 -14.65
C ILE A 256 0.85 -13.52 -15.21
N GLY A 257 1.37 -14.74 -15.08
CA GLY A 257 2.66 -15.14 -15.65
C GLY A 257 2.66 -15.38 -17.16
N TRP A 258 1.48 -15.53 -17.78
CA TRP A 258 1.36 -15.70 -19.24
C TRP A 258 1.41 -14.34 -19.95
N PHE A 259 0.70 -13.36 -19.39
CA PHE A 259 0.53 -12.02 -19.95
C PHE A 259 0.95 -10.94 -18.96
N PRO A 260 2.22 -10.93 -18.49
CA PRO A 260 2.67 -10.02 -17.45
C PRO A 260 2.47 -8.55 -17.84
N ASP A 261 2.70 -8.21 -19.11
CA ASP A 261 2.56 -6.84 -19.61
C ASP A 261 1.15 -6.25 -19.48
N TYR A 262 0.12 -7.08 -19.53
CA TYR A 262 -1.28 -6.65 -19.47
C TYR A 262 -1.91 -6.87 -18.10
N LEU A 263 -1.51 -7.94 -17.40
CA LEU A 263 -2.11 -8.35 -16.14
C LEU A 263 -1.36 -7.83 -14.91
N PHE A 264 -0.23 -7.13 -15.06
CA PHE A 264 0.48 -6.53 -13.92
C PHE A 264 -0.37 -5.65 -12.99
N PRO A 265 -1.44 -4.92 -13.44
CA PRO A 265 -2.25 -4.15 -12.49
C PRO A 265 -2.98 -5.04 -11.49
N LEU A 266 -3.23 -6.30 -11.83
CA LEU A 266 -3.88 -7.26 -10.94
C LEU A 266 -2.99 -7.67 -9.77
N LEU A 267 -1.67 -7.54 -9.86
CA LEU A 267 -0.78 -7.68 -8.71
C LEU A 267 -1.19 -6.72 -7.57
N TRP A 268 -1.66 -5.52 -7.91
CA TRP A 268 -2.02 -4.45 -6.97
C TRP A 268 -3.49 -4.37 -6.58
N VAL A 269 -4.36 -5.19 -7.20
CA VAL A 269 -5.82 -5.07 -7.05
C VAL A 269 -6.49 -6.41 -6.76
N ALA A 270 -6.01 -7.49 -7.36
CA ALA A 270 -6.59 -8.82 -7.16
C ALA A 270 -6.57 -9.28 -5.69
N PRO A 271 -5.53 -9.03 -4.88
CA PRO A 271 -5.54 -9.45 -3.48
C PRO A 271 -6.67 -8.77 -2.69
N LEU A 272 -6.86 -7.46 -2.86
CA LEU A 272 -7.99 -6.71 -2.29
C LEU A 272 -9.34 -7.31 -2.70
N LEU A 273 -9.52 -7.51 -4.01
CA LEU A 273 -10.77 -7.99 -4.59
C LEU A 273 -11.10 -9.40 -4.09
N LEU A 274 -10.11 -10.29 -4.01
CA LEU A 274 -10.27 -11.63 -3.48
C LEU A 274 -10.63 -11.61 -1.99
N LEU A 275 -9.97 -10.80 -1.17
CA LEU A 275 -10.30 -10.63 0.25
C LEU A 275 -11.74 -10.16 0.45
N MET A 276 -12.17 -9.14 -0.30
CA MET A 276 -13.54 -8.61 -0.22
C MET A 276 -14.57 -9.62 -0.73
N ALA A 277 -14.33 -10.26 -1.86
CA ALA A 277 -15.22 -11.26 -2.43
C ALA A 277 -15.38 -12.47 -1.50
N PHE A 278 -14.26 -13.01 -1.01
CA PHE A 278 -14.26 -14.17 -0.11
C PHE A 278 -14.94 -13.82 1.22
N GLY A 279 -14.64 -12.63 1.79
CA GLY A 279 -15.33 -12.08 2.95
C GLY A 279 -16.84 -12.03 2.76
N ARG A 280 -17.31 -11.53 1.62
CA ARG A 280 -18.73 -11.44 1.30
C ARG A 280 -19.40 -12.81 1.13
N LEU A 281 -18.75 -13.76 0.46
CA LEU A 281 -19.25 -15.12 0.28
C LEU A 281 -19.35 -15.88 1.62
N ALA A 282 -18.42 -15.62 2.53
CA ALA A 282 -18.43 -16.15 3.90
C ALA A 282 -19.39 -15.40 4.85
N ASN A 283 -20.16 -14.42 4.36
CA ASN A 283 -21.02 -13.54 5.14
C ASN A 283 -20.30 -12.81 6.29
N GLN A 284 -19.03 -12.45 6.11
CA GLN A 284 -18.30 -11.59 7.05
C GLN A 284 -18.84 -10.14 6.98
N PRO A 285 -18.72 -9.37 8.08
CA PRO A 285 -19.03 -7.93 8.04
C PRO A 285 -18.17 -7.23 6.98
N SER A 286 -18.75 -6.28 6.25
CA SER A 286 -18.03 -5.46 5.27
C SER A 286 -16.77 -4.85 5.89
N PHE A 287 -15.70 -4.73 5.12
CA PHE A 287 -14.49 -4.01 5.56
C PHE A 287 -14.69 -2.49 5.57
N PHE A 288 -15.59 -2.01 4.71
CA PHE A 288 -15.94 -0.60 4.58
C PHE A 288 -17.47 -0.43 4.71
N PRO A 289 -18.06 -0.65 5.91
CA PRO A 289 -19.50 -0.47 6.12
C PRO A 289 -19.95 0.98 5.94
N GLU A 290 -19.04 1.95 6.08
CA GLU A 290 -19.30 3.39 5.94
C GLU A 290 -19.77 3.74 4.51
N LEU A 291 -19.38 2.93 3.51
CA LEU A 291 -19.85 3.06 2.13
C LEU A 291 -21.35 2.88 1.98
N GLU A 292 -21.98 2.03 2.79
CA GLU A 292 -23.43 1.80 2.73
C GLU A 292 -24.21 3.07 3.13
N GLN A 293 -23.58 3.94 3.92
CA GLN A 293 -24.10 5.23 4.37
C GLN A 293 -23.67 6.39 3.43
N GLY A 294 -22.86 6.11 2.40
CA GLY A 294 -22.33 7.12 1.49
C GLY A 294 -21.15 7.91 2.06
N ASP A 295 -20.47 7.40 3.08
CA ASP A 295 -19.27 8.02 3.63
C ASP A 295 -18.01 7.44 2.97
N TRP A 296 -17.42 8.22 2.06
CA TRP A 296 -16.22 7.85 1.32
C TRP A 296 -14.93 8.32 1.98
N ARG A 297 -15.01 9.01 3.13
CA ARG A 297 -13.87 9.71 3.72
C ARG A 297 -12.74 8.75 4.08
N ARG A 298 -13.05 7.60 4.69
CA ARG A 298 -12.05 6.59 5.08
C ARG A 298 -11.31 6.03 3.88
N ILE A 299 -12.03 5.69 2.81
CA ILE A 299 -11.43 5.16 1.56
C ILE A 299 -10.50 6.19 0.93
N TYR A 300 -10.95 7.44 0.82
CA TYR A 300 -10.13 8.51 0.28
C TYR A 300 -8.88 8.75 1.12
N ARG A 301 -9.00 8.79 2.46
CA ARG A 301 -7.86 8.99 3.34
C ARG A 301 -6.87 7.83 3.28
N LEU A 302 -7.33 6.59 3.14
CA LEU A 302 -6.45 5.43 2.96
C LEU A 302 -5.67 5.50 1.65
N ALA A 303 -6.35 5.83 0.54
CA ALA A 303 -5.69 6.02 -0.75
C ALA A 303 -4.68 7.18 -0.71
N LEU A 304 -5.05 8.29 -0.08
CA LEU A 304 -4.17 9.45 0.10
C LEU A 304 -2.98 9.12 1.03
N ALA A 305 -3.21 8.39 2.12
CA ALA A 305 -2.16 7.95 3.04
C ALA A 305 -1.13 7.08 2.32
N ALA A 306 -1.58 6.09 1.54
CA ALA A 306 -0.70 5.25 0.76
C ALA A 306 0.02 6.04 -0.35
N LEU A 307 -0.61 7.04 -0.96
CA LEU A 307 0.05 7.90 -1.95
C LEU A 307 1.14 8.77 -1.31
N ILE A 308 0.90 9.33 -0.12
CA ILE A 308 1.90 10.08 0.65
C ILE A 308 3.06 9.16 1.04
N CYS A 309 2.76 7.96 1.57
CA CYS A 309 3.78 6.98 1.87
C CYS A 309 4.55 6.56 0.61
N GLY A 310 3.87 6.33 -0.51
CA GLY A 310 4.48 6.04 -1.80
C GLY A 310 5.45 7.14 -2.26
N PHE A 311 5.07 8.40 -2.10
CA PHE A 311 5.98 9.52 -2.39
C PHE A 311 7.28 9.44 -1.58
N PHE A 312 7.21 9.20 -0.26
CA PHE A 312 8.41 9.05 0.58
C PHE A 312 9.18 7.76 0.32
N TRP A 313 8.49 6.67 -0.04
CA TRP A 313 9.08 5.41 -0.46
C TRP A 313 9.99 5.62 -1.66
N GLU A 314 9.49 6.31 -2.67
CA GLU A 314 10.23 6.63 -3.89
C GLU A 314 11.35 7.65 -3.68
N LEU A 315 11.07 8.69 -2.88
CA LEU A 315 12.07 9.70 -2.52
C LEU A 315 13.29 9.04 -1.86
N TRP A 316 13.09 8.24 -0.81
CA TRP A 316 14.19 7.64 -0.09
C TRP A 316 14.89 6.52 -0.87
N ASN A 317 14.18 5.83 -1.76
CA ASN A 317 14.75 4.82 -2.65
C ASN A 317 15.77 5.44 -3.62
N TRP A 318 15.49 6.65 -4.12
CA TRP A 318 16.23 7.29 -5.22
C TRP A 318 17.76 7.33 -5.03
N HIS A 319 18.23 7.64 -3.82
CA HIS A 319 19.67 7.67 -3.49
C HIS A 319 20.06 6.57 -2.49
N SER A 320 19.24 5.56 -2.30
CA SER A 320 19.56 4.42 -1.44
C SER A 320 20.65 3.54 -2.07
N LEU A 321 21.48 2.90 -1.24
CA LEU A 321 22.48 1.95 -1.72
C LEU A 321 21.82 0.66 -2.21
N ALA A 322 20.84 0.15 -1.47
CA ALA A 322 20.03 -1.01 -1.82
C ALA A 322 18.74 -0.54 -2.51
N LYS A 323 18.86 0.01 -3.72
CA LYS A 323 17.73 0.56 -4.47
C LYS A 323 17.00 -0.49 -5.31
N TRP A 324 15.73 -0.25 -5.58
CA TRP A 324 14.96 -0.94 -6.61
C TRP A 324 14.63 0.00 -7.77
N ILE A 325 14.60 -0.56 -8.97
CA ILE A 325 14.20 0.13 -10.19
C ILE A 325 12.93 -0.51 -10.70
N TYR A 326 12.01 0.33 -11.17
CA TYR A 326 10.75 -0.11 -11.77
C TYR A 326 10.91 -0.35 -13.26
N GLU A 327 10.15 -1.31 -13.78
CA GLU A 327 9.92 -1.52 -15.20
C GLU A 327 8.44 -1.76 -15.39
N VAL A 328 7.71 -0.72 -15.79
CA VAL A 328 6.25 -0.78 -15.88
C VAL A 328 5.87 -0.79 -17.35
N PRO A 329 5.35 -1.91 -17.87
CA PRO A 329 5.10 -2.08 -19.30
C PRO A 329 4.17 -0.99 -19.81
N PHE A 330 4.43 -0.53 -21.04
CA PHE A 330 3.69 0.53 -21.74
C PHE A 330 3.74 1.95 -21.15
N VAL A 331 3.94 2.13 -19.84
CA VAL A 331 3.77 3.44 -19.17
C VAL A 331 5.02 3.97 -18.47
N HIS A 332 6.18 3.30 -18.61
CA HIS A 332 7.43 3.70 -17.98
C HIS A 332 8.03 5.01 -18.55
N ARG A 333 7.44 6.16 -18.21
CA ARG A 333 7.86 7.53 -18.57
C ARG A 333 7.48 8.52 -17.45
N PHE A 334 8.06 9.73 -17.54
CA PHE A 334 7.79 10.85 -16.62
C PHE A 334 8.00 10.45 -15.17
N GLN A 335 9.16 9.87 -14.88
CA GLN A 335 9.47 9.37 -13.56
C GLN A 335 9.52 10.51 -12.55
N VAL A 336 8.91 10.28 -11.39
CA VAL A 336 9.14 11.07 -10.19
C VAL A 336 9.95 10.15 -9.28
N PHE A 337 11.24 10.47 -9.10
CA PHE A 337 12.24 9.52 -8.60
C PHE A 337 12.37 8.30 -9.52
N GLU A 338 12.24 7.06 -9.01
CA GLU A 338 12.36 5.84 -9.81
C GLU A 338 11.01 5.39 -10.42
N MET A 339 9.88 5.84 -9.86
CA MET A 339 8.54 5.41 -10.26
C MET A 339 7.99 6.26 -11.43
N PRO A 340 7.46 5.65 -12.51
CA PRO A 340 6.75 6.39 -13.55
C PRO A 340 5.48 7.05 -12.99
N LEU A 341 5.08 8.20 -13.55
CA LEU A 341 3.97 9.00 -13.02
C LEU A 341 2.67 8.19 -12.82
N LEU A 342 2.28 7.37 -13.80
CA LEU A 342 1.07 6.55 -13.71
C LEU A 342 1.22 5.37 -12.73
N GLY A 343 2.46 4.99 -12.41
CA GLY A 343 2.75 3.97 -11.41
C GLY A 343 2.22 4.32 -10.02
N TYR A 344 2.19 5.61 -9.66
CA TYR A 344 1.64 6.07 -8.38
C TYR A 344 0.16 5.72 -8.18
N ALA A 345 -0.59 5.45 -9.25
CA ALA A 345 -1.98 5.00 -9.14
C ALA A 345 -2.09 3.63 -8.44
N GLY A 346 -1.03 2.82 -8.42
CA GLY A 346 -0.98 1.56 -7.66
C GLY A 346 -1.12 1.76 -6.15
N TYR A 347 -0.71 2.91 -5.61
CA TYR A 347 -0.86 3.20 -4.18
C TYR A 347 -2.33 3.40 -3.76
N LEU A 348 -3.22 3.76 -4.69
CA LEU A 348 -4.63 4.03 -4.39
C LEU A 348 -5.37 2.78 -3.87
N PRO A 349 -5.41 1.64 -4.59
CA PRO A 349 -5.97 0.40 -4.05
C PRO A 349 -5.12 -0.16 -2.90
N PHE A 350 -3.79 0.02 -2.96
CA PHE A 350 -2.87 -0.50 -1.95
C PHE A 350 -3.18 0.03 -0.53
N GLY A 351 -3.55 1.30 -0.38
CA GLY A 351 -3.97 1.84 0.91
C GLY A 351 -5.20 1.15 1.50
N LEU A 352 -6.13 0.73 0.65
CA LEU A 352 -7.31 -0.05 1.07
C LEU A 352 -6.91 -1.46 1.49
N GLU A 353 -5.95 -2.09 0.80
CA GLU A 353 -5.41 -3.38 1.19
C GLU A 353 -4.76 -3.36 2.56
N CYS A 354 -3.94 -2.34 2.85
CA CYS A 354 -3.35 -2.16 4.18
C CYS A 354 -4.43 -2.12 5.27
N ALA A 355 -5.53 -1.40 5.05
CA ALA A 355 -6.63 -1.35 6.02
C ALA A 355 -7.35 -2.68 6.18
N VAL A 356 -7.67 -3.37 5.08
CA VAL A 356 -8.32 -4.69 5.13
C VAL A 356 -7.47 -5.67 5.93
N ILE A 357 -6.17 -5.75 5.64
CA ILE A 357 -5.25 -6.65 6.34
C ILE A 357 -5.11 -6.29 7.82
N ALA A 358 -5.05 -5.00 8.15
CA ALA A 358 -4.99 -4.56 9.55
C ALA A 358 -6.29 -4.85 10.32
N ASP A 359 -7.46 -4.63 9.69
CA ASP A 359 -8.77 -4.89 10.29
C ASP A 359 -8.97 -6.39 10.59
N LEU A 360 -8.34 -7.29 9.82
CA LEU A 360 -8.33 -8.72 10.11
C LEU A 360 -7.66 -9.07 11.44
N ILE A 361 -6.67 -8.27 11.90
CA ILE A 361 -6.07 -8.40 13.23
C ILE A 361 -6.91 -7.67 14.28
N ARG A 362 -7.35 -6.44 13.98
CA ARG A 362 -8.11 -5.63 14.95
C ARG A 362 -9.39 -6.34 15.41
N ARG A 363 -10.11 -7.01 14.50
CA ARG A 363 -11.29 -7.85 14.81
C ARG A 363 -11.01 -9.12 15.62
N ARG A 364 -9.74 -9.52 15.79
CA ARG A 364 -9.34 -10.68 16.62
C ARG A 364 -9.08 -10.31 18.08
N HIS A 365 -8.83 -9.03 18.36
CA HIS A 365 -8.47 -8.51 19.67
C HIS A 365 -9.54 -7.61 20.30
N ALA A 366 -10.59 -7.28 19.56
CA ALA A 366 -11.86 -6.77 20.08
C ALA A 366 -12.76 -7.96 20.44
#